data_AF-A0A924J0X0-F1
#
_entry.id   AF-A0A924J0X0-F1
#
_cell.length_a   1.000
_cell.length_b   1.000
_cell.length_c   1.000
_cell.angle_alpha   90.00
_cell.angle_beta   90.00
_cell.angle_gamma   90.00
#
_symmetry.space_group_name_H-M   'P 1'
#
loop_
_entity.id
_entity.type
_entity.pdbx_description
1 polymer ?
#
loop_
_entity_poly.entity_id
_entity_poly.type
_entity_poly.pdbx_seq_one_letter_code
_entity_poly.pdbx_strand_id
1 'polypeptide(L)'
;MREEREVVRHRPRHSCCSGCGRTHVLLAASMLVRRADGVAVIGAALLAKAAGAGHRTIAAGNGRRASTVRGWLRRFGSRAEQLRALSTGLLHQLDASAGSLLPTGTAWSDALAVVGAAAAAAVRLFGPRCPWQFTVAASGGLLLAPGRVVGAVSNAR
;
A
#
# COMPACT_ATOMS: atom_id res chain seq x y z
N MET A 1 14.95 6.43 -6.49
CA MET A 1 14.59 5.39 -5.48
C MET A 1 15.61 5.24 -4.34
N ARG A 2 16.85 5.78 -4.41
CA ARG A 2 17.80 5.78 -3.27
C ARG A 2 17.35 6.65 -2.08
N GLU A 3 16.54 7.68 -2.31
CA GLU A 3 16.09 8.63 -1.28
C GLU A 3 15.07 8.08 -0.27
N GLU A 4 14.37 6.98 -0.55
CA GLU A 4 13.31 6.46 0.35
C GLU A 4 13.82 5.57 1.50
N ARG A 5 15.14 5.36 1.61
CA ARG A 5 15.78 4.54 2.67
C ARG A 5 16.35 5.37 3.82
N GLU A 6 16.41 6.69 3.67
CA GLU A 6 16.93 7.59 4.68
C GLU A 6 15.92 7.83 5.81
N VAL A 7 16.42 8.13 7.01
CA VAL A 7 15.56 8.53 8.13
C VAL A 7 15.09 9.96 7.88
N VAL A 8 13.81 10.10 7.53
CA VAL A 8 13.19 11.41 7.30
C VAL A 8 12.40 11.84 8.53
N ARG A 9 12.63 13.08 9.00
CA ARG A 9 11.78 13.69 10.02
C ARG A 9 10.45 14.10 9.36
N HIS A 10 9.38 13.43 9.74
CA HIS A 10 8.03 13.80 9.30
C HIS A 10 7.30 14.55 10.41
N ARG A 11 6.64 15.67 10.07
CA ARG A 11 5.72 16.40 10.95
C ARG A 11 4.31 16.29 10.37
N PRO A 12 3.50 15.30 10.81
CA PRO A 12 2.14 15.13 10.31
C PRO A 12 1.31 16.40 10.50
N ARG A 13 0.51 16.73 9.49
CA ARG A 13 -0.49 17.79 9.61
C ARG A 13 -1.75 17.20 10.24
N HIS A 14 -2.51 18.03 10.94
CA HIS A 14 -3.81 17.63 11.48
C HIS A 14 -4.90 18.49 10.83
N SER A 15 -6.06 17.89 10.59
CA SER A 15 -7.29 18.59 10.21
C SER A 15 -8.43 18.18 11.14
N CYS A 16 -9.44 19.03 11.28
CA CYS A 16 -10.67 18.69 12.00
C CYS A 16 -11.83 18.62 11.02
N CYS A 17 -12.64 17.57 11.10
CA CYS A 17 -13.85 17.45 10.29
C CYS A 17 -14.86 18.54 10.72
N SER A 18 -15.32 19.36 9.78
CA SER A 18 -16.30 20.42 10.07
C SER A 18 -17.69 19.88 10.46
N GLY A 19 -18.04 18.66 10.06
CA GLY A 19 -19.34 18.05 10.37
C GLY A 19 -19.39 17.32 11.72
N CYS A 20 -18.33 16.62 12.11
CA CYS A 20 -18.33 15.78 13.33
C CYS A 20 -17.25 16.16 14.36
N GLY A 21 -16.44 17.20 14.11
CA GLY A 21 -15.41 17.69 15.02
C GLY A 21 -14.19 16.77 15.20
N ARG A 22 -14.15 15.61 14.55
CA ARG A 22 -13.06 14.63 14.73
C ARG A 22 -11.75 15.12 14.12
N THR A 23 -10.65 15.00 14.86
CA THR A 23 -9.31 15.31 14.36
C THR A 23 -8.73 14.15 13.55
N HIS A 24 -8.22 14.44 12.36
CA HIS A 24 -7.57 13.52 11.44
C HIS A 24 -6.09 13.87 11.30
N VAL A 25 -5.24 12.86 11.40
CA VAL A 25 -3.82 13.00 11.07
C VAL A 25 -3.64 12.77 9.57
N LEU A 26 -3.17 13.79 8.86
CA LEU A 26 -2.87 13.74 7.43
C LEU A 26 -1.44 13.22 7.25
N LEU A 27 -1.34 11.94 6.89
CA LEU A 27 -0.07 11.29 6.59
C LEU A 27 0.31 11.54 5.13
N ALA A 28 1.61 11.70 4.87
CA ALA A 28 2.12 11.71 3.51
C ALA A 28 1.85 10.37 2.82
N ALA A 29 1.70 10.38 1.50
CA ALA A 29 1.52 9.17 0.69
C ALA A 29 2.73 8.20 0.78
N SER A 30 3.86 8.64 1.33
CA SER A 30 5.02 7.82 1.63
C SER A 30 4.91 7.00 2.93
N MET A 31 3.82 7.15 3.71
CA MET A 31 3.66 6.54 5.03
C MET A 31 2.38 5.67 5.14
N LEU A 32 2.44 4.62 5.95
CA LEU A 32 1.26 3.85 6.38
C LEU A 32 0.86 4.20 7.81
N VAL A 33 -0.44 4.10 8.09
CA VAL A 33 -0.97 4.29 9.45
C VAL A 33 -0.31 3.28 10.41
N ARG A 34 0.26 3.80 11.50
CA ARG A 34 0.97 3.02 12.54
C ARG A 34 2.18 2.23 12.02
N ARG A 35 2.87 2.76 11.00
CA ARG A 35 4.17 2.27 10.53
C ARG A 35 5.15 3.44 10.44
N ALA A 36 6.33 3.24 11.00
CA ALA A 36 7.42 4.21 10.89
C ALA A 36 8.15 4.09 9.55
N ASP A 37 8.13 2.91 8.95
CA ASP A 37 8.83 2.61 7.71
C ASP A 37 8.08 3.12 6.49
N GLY A 38 8.85 3.69 5.55
CA GLY A 38 8.35 4.19 4.28
C GLY A 38 7.73 3.10 3.42
N VAL A 39 6.72 3.48 2.65
CA VAL A 39 5.89 2.57 1.85
C VAL A 39 6.68 1.84 0.77
N ALA A 40 7.72 2.47 0.22
CA ALA A 40 8.60 1.84 -0.76
C ALA A 40 9.47 0.74 -0.14
N VAL A 41 9.95 0.94 1.09
CA VAL A 41 10.71 -0.09 1.85
C VAL A 41 9.80 -1.29 2.14
N ILE A 42 8.58 -1.02 2.61
CA ILE A 42 7.59 -2.06 2.87
C ILE A 42 7.22 -2.77 1.56
N GLY A 43 6.99 -2.01 0.48
CA GLY A 43 6.66 -2.53 -0.83
C GLY A 43 7.72 -3.45 -1.41
N ALA A 44 8.99 -3.06 -1.32
CA ALA A 44 10.12 -3.89 -1.71
C ALA A 44 10.17 -5.21 -0.91
N ALA A 45 9.86 -5.17 0.39
CA ALA A 45 9.77 -6.38 1.20
C ALA A 45 8.63 -7.32 0.76
N LEU A 46 7.48 -6.77 0.33
CA LEU A 46 6.35 -7.57 -0.18
C LEU A 46 6.69 -8.25 -1.51
N LEU A 47 7.35 -7.52 -2.42
CA LEU A 47 7.82 -8.05 -3.70
C LEU A 47 8.89 -9.13 -3.51
N ALA A 48 9.86 -8.90 -2.61
CA ALA A 48 10.87 -9.90 -2.30
C ALA A 48 10.26 -11.19 -1.73
N LYS A 49 9.21 -11.07 -0.90
CA LYS A 49 8.48 -12.24 -0.40
C LYS A 49 7.76 -12.99 -1.53
N ALA A 50 7.15 -12.28 -2.48
CA ALA A 50 6.53 -12.89 -3.66
C ALA A 50 7.55 -13.61 -4.55
N ALA A 51 8.77 -13.07 -4.64
CA ALA A 51 9.91 -13.71 -5.31
C ALA A 51 10.55 -14.88 -4.53
N GLY A 52 9.94 -15.33 -3.43
CA GLY A 52 10.38 -16.50 -2.66
C GLY A 52 11.32 -16.20 -1.49
N ALA A 53 11.72 -14.94 -1.25
CA ALA A 53 12.64 -14.62 -0.17
C ALA A 53 12.02 -14.84 1.24
N GLY A 54 12.83 -15.36 2.15
CA GLY A 54 12.47 -15.51 3.57
C GLY A 54 12.51 -14.18 4.34
N HIS A 55 11.66 -14.04 5.36
CA HIS A 55 11.55 -12.78 6.13
C HIS A 55 12.87 -12.34 6.80
N ARG A 56 13.76 -13.27 7.17
CA ARG A 56 15.08 -12.95 7.74
C ARG A 56 16.01 -12.34 6.68
N THR A 57 16.04 -12.92 5.48
CA THR A 57 16.79 -12.39 4.32
C THR A 57 16.29 -11.00 3.93
N ILE A 58 14.96 -10.83 3.86
CA ILE A 58 14.34 -9.54 3.56
C ILE A 58 14.69 -8.50 4.64
N ALA A 59 14.66 -8.88 5.91
CA ALA A 59 15.01 -8.00 7.02
C ALA A 59 16.48 -7.53 6.95
N ALA A 60 17.41 -8.45 6.66
CA ALA A 60 18.81 -8.12 6.45
C ALA A 60 18.99 -7.12 5.28
N GLY A 61 18.37 -7.40 4.12
CA GLY A 61 18.48 -6.53 2.93
C GLY A 61 17.84 -5.14 3.07
N ASN A 62 16.97 -4.95 4.08
CA ASN A 62 16.33 -3.67 4.39
C ASN A 62 16.91 -2.97 5.63
N GLY A 63 17.84 -3.60 6.37
CA GLY A 63 18.37 -3.05 7.62
C GLY A 63 17.28 -2.88 8.69
N ARG A 64 16.40 -3.88 8.83
CA ARG A 64 15.26 -3.87 9.77
C ARG A 64 15.24 -5.12 10.64
N ARG A 65 14.58 -5.03 11.80
CA ARG A 65 14.40 -6.19 12.68
C ARG A 65 13.53 -7.24 11.99
N ALA A 66 13.91 -8.51 12.11
CA ALA A 66 13.17 -9.63 11.50
C ALA A 66 11.72 -9.73 11.99
N SER A 67 11.45 -9.38 13.25
CA SER A 67 10.10 -9.34 13.82
C SER A 67 9.22 -8.29 13.15
N THR A 68 9.78 -7.12 12.82
CA THR A 68 9.10 -6.04 12.11
C THR A 68 8.68 -6.48 10.71
N VAL A 69 9.63 -7.02 9.93
CA VAL A 69 9.35 -7.53 8.58
C VAL A 69 8.33 -8.67 8.63
N ARG A 70 8.51 -9.64 9.54
CA ARG A 70 7.52 -10.72 9.75
C ARG A 70 6.12 -10.14 10.05
N GLY A 71 6.04 -9.08 10.85
CA GLY A 71 4.79 -8.39 11.15
C GLY A 71 4.14 -7.74 9.93
N TRP A 72 4.91 -7.13 9.03
CA TRP A 72 4.40 -6.61 7.76
C TRP A 72 3.88 -7.73 6.88
N LEU A 73 4.70 -8.77 6.70
CA LEU A 73 4.35 -9.86 5.81
C LEU A 73 3.08 -10.56 6.28
N ARG A 74 3.00 -10.89 7.57
CA ARG A 74 1.81 -11.51 8.15
C ARG A 74 0.55 -10.66 7.92
N ARG A 75 0.64 -9.34 8.08
CA ARG A 75 -0.52 -8.44 7.90
C ARG A 75 -0.95 -8.30 6.46
N PHE A 76 -0.01 -8.26 5.51
CA PHE A 76 -0.36 -8.25 4.09
C PHE A 76 -1.02 -9.58 3.71
N GLY A 77 -0.43 -10.70 4.12
CA GLY A 77 -0.96 -12.04 3.82
C GLY A 77 -2.39 -12.22 4.33
N SER A 78 -2.70 -11.76 5.55
CA SER A 78 -4.06 -11.83 6.10
C SER A 78 -5.08 -10.93 5.38
N ARG A 79 -4.63 -10.07 4.45
CA ARG A 79 -5.45 -9.06 3.76
C ARG A 79 -5.38 -9.17 2.25
N ALA A 80 -4.60 -10.11 1.73
CA ALA A 80 -4.27 -10.16 0.32
C ALA A 80 -5.54 -10.17 -0.54
N GLU A 81 -6.53 -10.98 -0.16
CA GLU A 81 -7.81 -11.05 -0.88
C GLU A 81 -8.63 -9.75 -0.81
N GLN A 82 -8.70 -9.11 0.36
CA GLN A 82 -9.37 -7.81 0.49
C GLN A 82 -8.69 -6.75 -0.38
N LEU A 83 -7.35 -6.74 -0.40
CA LEU A 83 -6.58 -5.81 -1.21
C LEU A 83 -6.71 -6.09 -2.70
N ARG A 84 -6.78 -7.36 -3.09
CA ARG A 84 -7.06 -7.79 -4.46
C ARG A 84 -8.40 -7.19 -4.92
N ALA A 85 -9.48 -7.45 -4.19
CA ALA A 85 -10.82 -6.97 -4.53
C ALA A 85 -10.90 -5.44 -4.62
N LEU A 86 -10.36 -4.72 -3.63
CA LEU A 86 -10.35 -3.25 -3.63
C LEU A 86 -9.53 -2.69 -4.80
N SER A 87 -8.36 -3.28 -5.07
CA SER A 87 -7.48 -2.83 -6.15
C SER A 87 -8.06 -3.15 -7.52
N THR A 88 -8.83 -4.24 -7.67
CA THR A 88 -9.55 -4.56 -8.91
C THR A 88 -10.60 -3.49 -9.20
N GLY A 89 -11.40 -3.11 -8.21
CA GLY A 89 -12.36 -2.01 -8.37
C GLY A 89 -11.69 -0.70 -8.79
N LEU A 90 -10.58 -0.35 -8.13
CA LEU A 90 -9.79 0.83 -8.47
C LEU A 90 -9.15 0.76 -9.86
N LEU A 91 -8.65 -0.41 -10.27
CA LEU A 91 -8.12 -0.62 -11.60
C LEU A 91 -9.17 -0.27 -12.65
N HIS A 92 -10.39 -0.80 -12.54
CA HIS A 92 -11.45 -0.52 -13.51
C HIS A 92 -11.99 0.92 -13.42
N GLN A 93 -11.91 1.58 -12.26
CA GLN A 93 -12.22 3.01 -12.16
C GLN A 93 -11.19 3.90 -12.87
N LEU A 94 -9.93 3.46 -12.90
CA LEU A 94 -8.83 4.16 -13.56
C LEU A 94 -8.66 3.79 -15.03
N ASP A 95 -9.06 2.59 -15.40
CA ASP A 95 -8.91 2.02 -16.73
C ASP A 95 -10.07 1.07 -17.00
N ALA A 96 -11.15 1.62 -17.57
CA ALA A 96 -12.36 0.86 -17.89
C ALA A 96 -12.09 -0.25 -18.92
N SER A 97 -11.00 -0.15 -19.68
CA SER A 97 -10.58 -1.12 -20.68
C SER A 97 -9.63 -2.19 -20.13
N ALA A 98 -9.30 -2.14 -18.84
CA ALA A 98 -8.45 -3.15 -18.21
C ALA A 98 -9.05 -4.54 -18.35
N GLY A 99 -8.30 -5.47 -18.95
CA GLY A 99 -8.67 -6.88 -19.03
C GLY A 99 -8.57 -7.59 -17.68
N SER A 100 -9.10 -8.81 -17.61
CA SER A 100 -8.93 -9.67 -16.44
C SER A 100 -7.46 -10.04 -16.25
N LEU A 101 -6.98 -9.94 -15.02
CA LEU A 101 -5.64 -10.41 -14.66
C LEU A 101 -5.68 -11.92 -14.42
N LEU A 102 -4.78 -12.65 -15.09
CA LEU A 102 -4.65 -14.08 -14.88
C LEU A 102 -4.17 -14.37 -13.45
N PRO A 103 -4.76 -15.37 -12.77
CA PRO A 103 -4.28 -15.80 -11.45
C PRO A 103 -2.81 -16.23 -11.53
N THR A 104 -2.00 -15.70 -10.63
CA THR A 104 -0.58 -16.06 -10.45
C THR A 104 -0.43 -17.33 -9.61
N GLY A 105 -1.50 -17.76 -8.93
CA GLY A 105 -1.55 -19.00 -8.15
C GLY A 105 -1.47 -18.83 -6.64
N THR A 106 -1.34 -17.59 -6.12
CA THR A 106 -1.51 -17.31 -4.69
C THR A 106 -2.21 -15.97 -4.49
N ALA A 107 -3.09 -15.87 -3.49
CA ALA A 107 -3.78 -14.62 -3.15
C ALA A 107 -2.80 -13.46 -2.90
N TRP A 108 -1.61 -13.76 -2.38
CA TRP A 108 -0.53 -12.79 -2.18
C TRP A 108 -0.06 -12.17 -3.49
N SER A 109 0.32 -13.02 -4.46
CA SER A 109 0.83 -12.58 -5.74
C SER A 109 -0.27 -11.92 -6.58
N ASP A 110 -1.50 -12.44 -6.51
CA ASP A 110 -2.65 -11.87 -7.20
C ASP A 110 -2.94 -10.44 -6.69
N ALA A 111 -2.89 -10.24 -5.37
CA ALA A 111 -3.04 -8.92 -4.79
C ALA A 111 -1.95 -7.95 -5.27
N LEU A 112 -0.69 -8.39 -5.31
CA LEU A 112 0.41 -7.56 -5.81
C LEU A 112 0.29 -7.26 -7.31
N ALA A 113 -0.16 -8.22 -8.11
CA ALA A 113 -0.37 -8.04 -9.54
C ALA A 113 -1.42 -6.96 -9.80
N VAL A 114 -2.57 -7.03 -9.12
CA VAL A 114 -3.64 -6.06 -9.28
C VAL A 114 -3.25 -4.68 -8.75
N VAL A 115 -2.57 -4.61 -7.60
CA VAL A 115 -2.03 -3.35 -7.06
C VAL A 115 -1.07 -2.70 -8.07
N GLY A 116 -0.19 -3.50 -8.69
CA GLY A 116 0.73 -3.04 -9.72
C GLY A 116 0.01 -2.51 -10.96
N ALA A 117 -1.00 -3.25 -11.45
CA ALA A 117 -1.80 -2.84 -12.60
C ALA A 117 -2.56 -1.53 -12.33
N ALA A 118 -3.21 -1.42 -11.17
CA ALA A 118 -3.91 -0.21 -10.74
C ALA A 118 -2.94 0.97 -10.65
N ALA A 119 -1.76 0.77 -10.05
CA ALA A 119 -0.73 1.81 -9.99
C ALA A 119 -0.23 2.25 -11.37
N ALA A 120 -0.07 1.32 -12.31
CA ALA A 120 0.32 1.63 -13.69
C ALA A 120 -0.75 2.45 -14.41
N ALA A 121 -2.03 2.08 -14.28
CA ALA A 121 -3.16 2.87 -14.80
C ALA A 121 -3.16 4.28 -14.22
N ALA A 122 -2.93 4.38 -12.92
CA ALA A 122 -2.85 5.65 -12.22
C ALA A 122 -1.67 6.51 -12.73
N VAL A 123 -0.50 5.92 -13.00
CA VAL A 123 0.66 6.63 -13.57
C VAL A 123 0.35 7.15 -14.97
N ARG A 124 -0.37 6.39 -15.80
CA ARG A 124 -0.79 6.83 -17.14
C ARG A 124 -1.72 8.05 -17.08
N LEU A 125 -2.65 8.09 -16.13
CA LEU A 125 -3.62 9.17 -16.01
C LEU A 125 -3.07 10.44 -15.34
N PHE A 126 -2.29 10.28 -14.28
CA PHE A 126 -1.92 11.39 -13.40
C PHE A 126 -0.42 11.73 -13.44
N GLY A 127 0.35 11.05 -14.29
CA GLY A 127 1.79 11.24 -14.43
C GLY A 127 2.65 10.39 -13.48
N PRO A 128 3.99 10.46 -13.64
CA PRO A 128 4.95 9.62 -12.92
C PRO A 128 4.91 9.81 -11.40
N ARG A 129 4.85 8.70 -10.67
CA ARG A 129 4.90 8.65 -9.20
C ARG A 129 5.26 7.26 -8.70
N CYS A 130 5.72 7.18 -7.45
CA CYS A 130 6.03 5.90 -6.83
C CYS A 130 4.74 5.04 -6.73
N PRO A 131 4.72 3.80 -7.29
CA PRO A 131 3.54 2.93 -7.26
C PRO A 131 2.99 2.70 -5.86
N TRP A 132 3.87 2.58 -4.86
CA TRP A 132 3.48 2.36 -3.48
C TRP A 132 2.80 3.58 -2.84
N GLN A 133 3.16 4.80 -3.25
CA GLN A 133 2.48 6.00 -2.79
C GLN A 133 1.05 6.06 -3.33
N PHE A 134 0.81 5.58 -4.55
CA PHE A 134 -0.55 5.40 -5.06
C PHE A 134 -1.34 4.40 -4.22
N THR A 135 -0.79 3.21 -3.99
CA THR A 135 -1.46 2.16 -3.21
C THR A 135 -1.84 2.64 -1.81
N VAL A 136 -0.99 3.48 -1.22
CA VAL A 136 -1.26 4.11 0.08
C VAL A 136 -2.42 5.09 -0.02
N ALA A 137 -2.39 6.02 -0.97
CA ALA A 137 -3.48 6.97 -1.16
C ALA A 137 -4.82 6.26 -1.42
N ALA A 138 -4.80 5.26 -2.30
CA ALA A 138 -5.94 4.42 -2.64
C ALA A 138 -6.52 3.63 -1.45
N SER A 139 -5.65 3.19 -0.53
CA SER A 139 -6.06 2.44 0.67
C SER A 139 -6.27 3.32 1.92
N GLY A 140 -6.18 4.65 1.80
CA GLY A 140 -6.20 5.56 2.94
C GLY A 140 -5.06 5.33 3.95
N GLY A 141 -3.94 4.76 3.49
CA GLY A 141 -2.82 4.35 4.33
C GLY A 141 -3.08 3.11 5.20
N LEU A 142 -4.18 2.39 4.95
CA LEU A 142 -4.62 1.25 5.76
C LEU A 142 -4.08 -0.11 5.32
N LEU A 143 -3.24 -0.15 4.27
CA LEU A 143 -2.65 -1.38 3.71
C LEU A 143 -2.18 -2.37 4.79
N LEU A 144 -1.47 -1.87 5.83
CA LEU A 144 -0.98 -2.67 6.96
C LEU A 144 -1.47 -2.19 8.33
N ALA A 145 -2.43 -1.28 8.39
CA ALA A 145 -2.93 -0.70 9.64
C ALA A 145 -3.90 -1.67 10.35
N PRO A 146 -3.90 -1.81 11.69
CA PRO A 146 -4.92 -2.60 12.39
C PRO A 146 -6.34 -2.04 12.10
N GLY A 147 -7.31 -2.91 11.76
CA GLY A 147 -8.66 -2.54 11.32
C GLY A 147 -8.99 -2.95 9.87
N ARG A 148 -10.23 -2.83 9.40
CA ARG A 148 -10.60 -3.10 7.99
C ARG A 148 -9.98 -2.03 7.08
N VAL A 149 -9.51 -2.42 5.89
CA VAL A 149 -9.29 -1.43 4.81
C VAL A 149 -10.68 -0.93 4.41
N VAL A 150 -11.01 0.29 4.82
CA VAL A 150 -12.27 0.92 4.44
C VAL A 150 -12.18 1.23 2.95
N GLY A 151 -13.21 0.88 2.18
CA GLY A 151 -13.30 1.26 0.77
C GLY A 151 -13.22 2.78 0.62
N ALA A 152 -12.94 3.26 -0.60
CA ALA A 152 -12.94 4.68 -0.88
C ALA A 152 -14.21 5.34 -0.32
N VAL A 153 -14.05 6.40 0.47
CA VAL A 153 -15.18 7.23 0.90
C VAL A 153 -15.74 7.84 -0.37
N SER A 154 -16.89 7.36 -0.83
CA SER A 154 -17.65 8.01 -1.88
C SER A 154 -18.12 9.37 -1.36
N ASN A 155 -17.54 10.45 -1.85
CA ASN A 155 -18.12 11.79 -1.73
C ASN A 155 -19.29 11.89 -2.72
N ALA A 156 -20.32 11.07 -2.55
CA ALA A 156 -21.62 11.39 -3.13
C ALA A 156 -22.18 12.55 -2.30
N ARG A 157 -22.26 13.72 -2.91
CA ARG A 157 -23.13 14.80 -2.45
C ARG A 157 -24.52 14.58 -3.01
#